data_AF-A0A812NN35-F1
#
_entry.id   AF-A0A812NN35-F1
#
_cell.length_a   1.000
_cell.length_b   1.000
_cell.length_c   1.000
_cell.angle_alpha   90.00
_cell.angle_beta   90.00
_cell.angle_gamma   90.00
#
_symmetry.space_group_name_H-M   'P 1'
#
loop_
_entity.id
_entity.type
_entity.pdbx_description
1 polymer ?
#
loop_
_entity_poly.entity_id
_entity_poly.type
_entity_poly.pdbx_seq_one_letter_code
_entity_poly.pdbx_strand_id
1 'polypeptide(L)'
;MQKSQSEGSLAFLNNSKVGSATGFMLVCGGIMAIPHGKKSRGLADVATRFTAVSEYQDRFREIPHCYASMDRKPLMPYNPNSTRSRLALEDAPVPLKNASTIEFRDKFCVHKRRFVTTHKNYYTGERPDMRSNPGMIADSTRLKKRLQEM
;
A
#
# COMPACT_ATOMS: atom_id res chain seq x y z
N MET A 1 11.59 37.10 22.99
CA MET A 1 11.40 36.73 24.42
C MET A 1 9.97 36.23 24.62
N GLN A 2 9.77 34.94 24.87
CA GLN A 2 8.48 34.42 25.35
C GLN A 2 8.27 34.93 26.77
N LYS A 3 7.16 35.64 27.02
CA LYS A 3 6.77 36.02 28.39
C LYS A 3 6.36 34.76 29.14
N SER A 4 7.02 34.47 30.26
CA SER A 4 6.62 33.41 31.20
C SER A 4 5.20 33.68 31.70
N GLN A 5 4.29 32.73 31.52
CA GLN A 5 2.86 32.85 31.83
C GLN A 5 2.53 32.83 33.35
N SER A 6 3.46 33.24 34.21
CA SER A 6 3.36 33.04 35.66
C SER A 6 2.79 34.23 36.44
N GLU A 7 2.56 35.40 35.81
CA GLU A 7 2.21 36.64 36.53
C GLU A 7 0.86 37.24 36.09
N GLY A 8 -0.21 36.44 36.10
CA GLY A 8 -1.57 36.92 35.82
C GLY A 8 -2.55 36.51 36.93
N SER A 9 -3.66 37.25 37.07
CA SER A 9 -4.72 36.96 38.06
C SER A 9 -5.36 35.58 37.94
N LEU A 10 -5.07 34.85 36.86
CA LEU A 10 -5.54 33.49 36.57
C LEU A 10 -4.45 32.42 36.81
N ALA A 11 -3.32 32.78 37.44
CA ALA A 11 -2.20 31.87 37.69
C ALA A 11 -2.58 30.63 38.53
N PHE A 12 -3.65 30.69 39.33
CA PHE A 12 -4.16 29.55 40.11
C PHE A 12 -4.83 28.46 39.25
N LEU A 13 -5.14 28.75 37.97
CA LEU A 13 -5.68 27.78 37.01
C LEU A 13 -4.60 27.14 36.13
N ASN A 14 -3.35 27.61 36.21
CA ASN A 14 -2.22 26.91 35.60
C ASN A 14 -2.05 25.58 36.35
N ASN A 15 -2.31 24.47 35.67
CA ASN A 15 -2.37 23.09 36.19
C ASN A 15 -3.74 22.60 36.68
N SER A 16 -4.88 23.17 36.25
CA SER A 16 -6.19 22.56 36.47
C SER A 16 -6.27 21.18 35.76
N LYS A 17 -5.90 20.13 36.48
CA LYS A 17 -5.68 18.80 35.95
C LYS A 17 -6.97 17.97 36.00
N VAL A 18 -7.88 18.23 35.06
CA VAL A 18 -8.92 17.25 34.65
C VAL A 18 -9.13 17.36 33.13
N GLY A 19 -8.16 16.88 32.36
CA GLY A 19 -8.28 16.35 30.99
C GLY A 19 -8.96 17.17 29.87
N SER A 20 -9.33 18.43 30.08
CA SER A 20 -10.21 19.18 29.17
C SER A 20 -9.63 20.48 28.61
N ALA A 21 -8.76 21.20 29.32
CA ALA A 21 -8.14 22.45 28.84
C ALA A 21 -6.65 22.61 29.20
N THR A 22 -5.85 23.17 28.28
CA THR A 22 -4.42 23.52 28.51
C THR A 22 -4.23 24.71 29.44
N GLY A 23 -5.24 25.57 29.56
CA GLY A 23 -5.22 26.80 30.35
C GLY A 23 -6.47 27.62 30.08
N PHE A 24 -6.61 28.78 30.72
CA PHE A 24 -7.74 29.69 30.52
C PHE A 24 -7.23 31.08 30.10
N MET A 25 -7.98 31.77 29.25
CA MET A 25 -7.70 33.13 28.80
C MET A 25 -8.92 34.03 29.02
N LEU A 26 -8.68 35.30 29.34
CA LEU A 26 -9.72 36.30 29.52
C LEU A 26 -9.89 37.08 28.23
N VAL A 27 -11.05 36.97 27.58
CA VAL A 27 -11.38 37.67 26.33
C VAL A 27 -12.68 38.42 26.54
N CYS A 28 -12.63 39.75 26.40
CA CYS A 28 -13.80 40.63 26.58
C CYS A 28 -14.57 40.40 27.90
N GLY A 29 -13.87 40.21 29.01
CA GLY A 29 -14.50 39.98 30.32
C GLY A 29 -14.96 38.53 30.58
N GLY A 30 -14.98 37.67 29.55
CA GLY A 30 -15.32 36.25 29.67
C GLY A 30 -14.08 35.38 29.85
N ILE A 31 -14.17 34.38 30.75
CA ILE A 31 -13.12 33.36 30.93
C ILE A 31 -13.37 32.25 29.91
N MET A 32 -12.47 32.08 28.95
CA MET A 32 -12.51 31.02 27.93
C MET A 32 -11.39 29.99 28.17
N ALA A 33 -11.67 28.72 27.91
CA ALA A 33 -10.69 27.65 28.00
C ALA A 33 -9.88 27.52 26.71
N ILE A 34 -8.55 27.39 26.82
CA ILE A 34 -7.65 27.08 25.70
C ILE A 34 -7.75 25.55 25.46
N PRO A 35 -8.21 25.12 24.28
CA PRO A 35 -8.34 23.70 23.97
C PRO A 35 -6.97 23.01 24.00
N HIS A 36 -6.91 21.80 24.56
CA HIS A 36 -5.69 21.02 24.51
C HIS A 36 -5.22 20.83 23.06
N GLY A 37 -3.97 21.16 22.79
CA GLY A 37 -3.35 20.99 21.48
C GLY A 37 -3.41 19.54 21.04
N LYS A 38 -4.37 19.19 20.17
CA LYS A 38 -4.31 17.94 19.43
C LYS A 38 -3.11 18.07 18.51
N LYS A 39 -2.05 17.29 18.76
CA LYS A 39 -1.04 17.02 17.73
C LYS A 39 -1.79 16.37 16.59
N SER A 40 -2.19 17.14 15.58
CA SER A 40 -2.70 16.59 14.33
C SER A 40 -1.55 15.78 13.75
N ARG A 41 -1.58 14.46 13.90
CA ARG A 41 -0.72 13.59 13.11
C ARG A 41 -0.99 13.95 11.65
N GLY A 42 0.01 14.46 10.95
CA GLY A 42 -0.12 14.79 9.54
C GLY A 42 -0.58 13.57 8.76
N LEU A 43 -1.21 13.77 7.59
CA LEU A 43 -1.65 12.66 6.72
C LEU A 43 -0.57 11.61 6.44
N ALA A 44 0.71 11.97 6.57
CA ALA A 44 1.87 11.09 6.41
C ALA A 44 1.99 9.98 7.47
N ASP A 45 1.31 10.09 8.61
CA ASP A 45 1.43 9.17 9.75
C ASP A 45 0.24 8.20 9.86
N VAL A 46 -0.62 8.15 8.83
CA VAL A 46 -1.64 7.11 8.69
C VAL A 46 -0.93 5.85 8.20
N ALA A 47 -0.43 5.05 9.14
CA ALA A 47 0.08 3.72 8.83
C ALA A 47 -1.01 2.95 8.06
N THR A 48 -0.68 2.48 6.85
CA THR A 48 -1.56 1.61 6.09
C THR A 48 -1.81 0.36 6.95
N ARG A 49 -3.09 0.05 7.20
CA ARG A 49 -3.49 -1.09 8.05
C ARG A 49 -2.98 -2.44 7.51
N PHE A 50 -2.56 -2.47 6.26
CA PHE A 50 -2.07 -3.66 5.57
C PHE A 50 -0.72 -3.34 4.91
N THR A 51 0.35 -3.90 5.47
CA THR A 51 1.71 -3.84 4.94
C THR A 51 2.10 -5.11 4.19
N ALA A 52 1.31 -6.18 4.32
CA ALA A 52 1.52 -7.43 3.64
C ALA A 52 1.06 -7.36 2.18
N VAL A 53 1.60 -8.23 1.35
CA VAL A 53 1.14 -8.45 -0.02
C VAL A 53 0.05 -9.52 0.05
N SER A 54 -1.06 -9.34 -0.67
CA SER A 54 -2.07 -10.40 -0.74
C SER A 54 -1.47 -11.67 -1.33
N GLU A 55 -1.91 -12.86 -0.90
CA GLU A 55 -1.43 -14.13 -1.47
C GLU A 55 -1.57 -14.16 -3.01
N TYR A 56 -2.61 -13.51 -3.53
CA TYR A 56 -2.82 -13.38 -4.96
C TYR A 56 -1.69 -12.57 -5.62
N GLN A 57 -1.41 -11.38 -5.09
CA GLN A 57 -0.38 -10.50 -5.59
C GLN A 57 1.02 -11.11 -5.44
N ASP A 58 1.27 -11.86 -4.35
CA ASP A 58 2.56 -12.50 -4.10
C ASP A 58 2.91 -13.58 -5.15
N ARG A 59 1.91 -14.34 -5.63
CA ARG A 59 2.12 -15.32 -6.70
C ARG A 59 2.50 -14.67 -8.04
N PHE A 60 2.02 -13.46 -8.29
CA PHE A 60 2.21 -12.77 -9.56
C PHE A 60 3.35 -11.74 -9.55
N ARG A 61 3.77 -11.32 -8.36
CA ARG A 61 4.83 -10.34 -8.15
C ARG A 61 6.14 -10.78 -8.81
N GLU A 62 6.76 -9.83 -9.49
CA GLU A 62 8.13 -9.97 -9.94
C GLU A 62 9.07 -9.68 -8.77
N ILE A 63 9.98 -10.61 -8.49
CA ILE A 63 10.98 -10.45 -7.44
C ILE A 63 12.19 -9.77 -8.11
N PRO A 64 12.50 -8.50 -7.76
CA PRO A 64 13.69 -7.84 -8.28
C PRO A 64 14.92 -8.59 -7.78
N HIS A 65 15.91 -8.78 -8.67
CA HIS A 65 17.14 -9.53 -8.39
C HIS A 65 16.90 -10.96 -7.90
N CYS A 66 16.29 -11.80 -8.74
CA CYS A 66 16.10 -13.22 -8.46
C CYS A 66 16.73 -14.04 -9.59
N TYR A 67 17.89 -14.65 -9.34
CA TYR A 67 18.72 -15.31 -10.37
C TYR A 67 19.27 -16.66 -9.91
N ALA A 68 19.72 -17.45 -10.88
CA ALA A 68 20.26 -18.78 -10.65
C ALA A 68 21.60 -18.77 -9.89
N SER A 69 22.34 -17.66 -9.92
CA SER A 69 23.65 -17.51 -9.25
C SER A 69 23.58 -16.92 -7.84
N MET A 70 22.40 -16.60 -7.31
CA MET A 70 22.29 -16.01 -5.97
C MET A 70 22.61 -17.00 -4.85
N ASP A 71 23.31 -16.53 -3.82
CA ASP A 71 23.63 -17.31 -2.62
C ASP A 71 22.37 -17.65 -1.79
N ARG A 72 21.45 -16.68 -1.65
CA ARG A 72 20.22 -16.83 -0.85
C ARG A 72 18.98 -16.82 -1.74
N LYS A 73 18.73 -17.96 -2.38
CA LYS A 73 17.55 -18.14 -3.23
C LYS A 73 16.28 -18.23 -2.38
N PRO A 74 15.16 -17.62 -2.84
CA PRO A 74 13.89 -17.76 -2.16
C PRO A 74 13.41 -19.21 -2.18
N LEU A 75 12.88 -19.68 -1.05
CA LEU A 75 12.26 -21.00 -0.92
C LEU A 75 10.89 -20.99 -1.59
N MET A 76 10.86 -21.29 -2.89
CA MET A 76 9.63 -21.43 -3.66
C MET A 76 9.59 -22.75 -4.42
N PRO A 77 8.38 -23.31 -4.70
CA PRO A 77 8.23 -24.49 -5.53
C PRO A 77 8.98 -24.36 -6.85
N TYR A 78 9.59 -25.46 -7.33
CA TYR A 78 10.34 -25.44 -8.58
C TYR A 78 9.43 -25.07 -9.75
N ASN A 79 9.80 -24.00 -10.47
CA ASN A 79 9.13 -23.60 -11.69
C ASN A 79 10.22 -23.20 -12.71
N PRO A 80 10.32 -23.89 -13.86
CA PRO A 80 11.34 -23.61 -14.87
C PRO A 80 11.22 -22.18 -15.45
N ASN A 81 10.02 -21.60 -15.41
CA ASN A 81 9.73 -20.25 -15.90
C ASN A 81 9.80 -19.17 -14.81
N SER A 82 10.24 -19.51 -13.59
CA SER A 82 10.41 -18.52 -12.52
C SER A 82 11.58 -17.57 -12.78
N THR A 83 11.52 -16.38 -12.18
CA THR A 83 12.62 -15.39 -12.23
C THR A 83 13.94 -16.00 -11.76
N ARG A 84 13.90 -16.80 -10.69
CA ARG A 84 15.07 -17.49 -10.10
C ARG A 84 15.86 -18.38 -11.07
N SER A 85 15.24 -18.81 -12.17
CA SER A 85 15.88 -19.66 -13.19
C SER A 85 16.60 -18.84 -14.27
N ARG A 86 16.64 -17.50 -14.14
CA ARG A 86 17.31 -16.59 -15.08
C ARG A 86 18.75 -16.34 -14.64
N LEU A 87 19.61 -16.01 -15.60
CA LEU A 87 20.94 -15.49 -15.31
C LEU A 87 20.84 -14.05 -14.80
N ALA A 88 21.80 -13.64 -13.98
CA ALA A 88 21.94 -12.25 -13.57
C ALA A 88 22.17 -11.40 -14.82
N LEU A 89 21.42 -10.30 -14.91
CA LEU A 89 21.53 -9.33 -15.98
C LEU A 89 21.86 -8.01 -15.29
N GLU A 90 22.92 -7.35 -15.76
CA GLU A 90 23.34 -6.06 -15.22
C GLU A 90 22.21 -5.04 -15.38
N ASP A 91 21.97 -4.26 -14.34
CA ASP A 91 21.00 -3.17 -14.44
C ASP A 91 21.49 -2.15 -15.48
N ALA A 92 20.54 -1.61 -16.25
CA ALA A 92 20.86 -0.58 -17.22
C ALA A 92 21.54 0.60 -16.51
N PRO A 93 22.67 1.12 -17.03
CA PRO A 93 23.36 2.23 -16.40
C PRO A 93 22.43 3.43 -16.30
N VAL A 94 22.41 4.08 -15.13
CA VAL A 94 21.58 5.27 -14.92
C VAL A 94 22.05 6.36 -15.90
N PRO A 95 21.17 6.85 -16.78
CA PRO A 95 21.56 7.87 -17.74
C PRO A 95 21.93 9.17 -17.02
N LEU A 96 22.90 9.90 -17.58
CA LEU A 96 23.27 11.22 -17.10
C LEU A 96 22.08 12.18 -17.20
N LYS A 97 21.94 13.11 -16.24
CA LYS A 97 20.82 14.07 -16.17
C LYS A 97 20.66 14.94 -17.43
N ASN A 98 21.70 15.04 -18.26
CA ASN A 98 21.75 15.86 -19.47
C ASN A 98 21.65 15.02 -20.76
N ALA A 99 21.48 13.69 -20.63
CA ALA A 99 21.38 12.78 -21.76
C ALA A 99 19.91 12.45 -22.01
N SER A 100 19.35 12.98 -23.11
CA SER A 100 18.05 12.54 -23.63
C SER A 100 18.24 11.25 -24.44
N THR A 101 18.35 10.12 -23.76
CA THR A 101 18.37 8.81 -24.42
C THR A 101 16.94 8.34 -24.65
N ILE A 102 16.51 8.30 -25.91
CA ILE A 102 15.24 7.68 -26.28
C ILE A 102 15.50 6.17 -26.38
N GLU A 103 15.23 5.46 -25.29
CA GLU A 103 15.36 4.01 -25.27
C GLU A 103 14.12 3.36 -25.91
N PHE A 104 14.30 2.83 -27.12
CA PHE A 104 13.28 2.00 -27.75
C PHE A 104 13.22 0.68 -27.00
N ARG A 105 12.18 0.50 -26.16
CA ARG A 105 11.90 -0.78 -25.52
C ARG A 105 11.97 -1.89 -26.56
N ASP A 106 12.94 -2.78 -26.38
CA ASP A 106 13.17 -3.88 -27.29
C ASP A 106 11.88 -4.70 -27.45
N LYS A 107 11.34 -4.74 -28.66
CA LYS A 107 10.14 -5.52 -28.99
C LYS A 107 10.40 -7.02 -28.82
N PHE A 108 11.68 -7.42 -28.74
CA PHE A 108 12.13 -8.80 -28.62
C PHE A 108 12.58 -9.22 -27.22
N CYS A 109 12.42 -8.38 -26.17
CA CYS A 109 12.65 -8.81 -24.79
C CYS A 109 11.55 -9.82 -24.37
N VAL A 110 11.68 -11.07 -24.80
CA VAL A 110 10.75 -12.16 -24.53
C VAL A 110 10.84 -12.52 -23.05
N HIS A 111 10.00 -11.90 -22.24
CA HIS A 111 9.86 -12.29 -20.85
C HIS A 111 9.33 -13.73 -20.84
N LYS A 112 10.11 -14.67 -20.28
CA LYS A 112 9.73 -16.10 -20.20
C LYS A 112 8.41 -16.35 -19.45
N ARG A 113 7.87 -15.33 -18.77
CA ARG A 113 6.65 -15.35 -17.96
C ARG A 113 5.59 -14.37 -18.51
N ARG A 114 5.37 -14.36 -19.83
CA ARG A 114 4.36 -13.50 -20.51
C ARG A 114 2.93 -14.03 -20.39
N PHE A 115 2.77 -15.35 -20.42
CA PHE A 115 1.45 -15.99 -20.46
C PHE A 115 1.04 -16.51 -19.09
N VAL A 116 1.02 -15.62 -18.11
CA VAL A 116 0.49 -15.98 -16.80
C VAL A 116 -1.00 -15.70 -16.79
N THR A 117 -1.79 -16.76 -16.88
CA THR A 117 -3.23 -16.63 -16.73
C THR A 117 -3.54 -16.25 -15.28
N THR A 118 -4.34 -15.22 -15.10
CA THR A 118 -4.92 -14.84 -13.81
C THR A 118 -6.06 -15.78 -13.39
N HIS A 119 -6.47 -16.68 -14.28
CA HIS A 119 -7.50 -17.67 -14.04
C HIS A 119 -7.07 -18.63 -12.94
N LYS A 120 -7.72 -18.51 -11.78
CA LYS A 120 -7.65 -19.49 -10.70
C LYS A 120 -9.05 -19.98 -10.43
N ASN A 121 -9.18 -21.27 -10.12
CA ASN A 121 -10.42 -21.80 -9.57
C ASN A 121 -10.56 -21.23 -8.15
N TYR A 122 -11.44 -20.24 -7.99
CA TYR A 122 -11.81 -19.76 -6.68
C TYR A 122 -12.92 -20.66 -6.14
N TYR A 123 -12.70 -21.24 -4.96
CA TYR A 123 -13.80 -21.84 -4.21
C TYR A 123 -14.58 -20.69 -3.56
N THR A 124 -15.68 -20.27 -4.17
CA THR A 124 -16.54 -19.20 -3.66
C THR A 124 -17.41 -19.65 -2.49
N GLY A 125 -17.40 -20.95 -2.14
CA GLY A 125 -18.30 -21.54 -1.16
C GLY A 125 -19.78 -21.54 -1.58
N GLU A 126 -20.06 -21.08 -2.80
CA GLU A 126 -21.40 -21.13 -3.38
C GLU A 126 -21.77 -22.58 -3.69
N ARG A 127 -23.05 -22.89 -3.54
CA ARG A 127 -23.56 -24.20 -3.95
C ARG A 127 -23.30 -24.38 -5.46
N PRO A 128 -22.96 -25.60 -5.91
CA PRO A 128 -22.84 -25.88 -7.34
C PRO A 128 -24.08 -25.40 -8.08
N ASP A 129 -23.89 -24.64 -9.17
CA ASP A 129 -25.01 -24.22 -10.00
C ASP A 129 -25.63 -25.47 -10.65
N MET A 130 -26.92 -25.68 -10.40
CA MET A 130 -27.67 -26.83 -10.94
C MET A 130 -28.20 -26.56 -12.36
N ARG A 131 -28.03 -25.34 -12.87
CA ARG A 131 -28.47 -24.96 -14.21
C ARG A 131 -27.61 -25.68 -15.25
N SER A 132 -28.26 -26.21 -16.29
CA SER A 132 -27.59 -26.87 -17.41
C SER A 132 -27.38 -25.95 -18.62
N ASN A 133 -28.02 -24.77 -18.66
CA ASN A 133 -27.95 -23.86 -19.80
C ASN A 133 -26.62 -23.07 -19.79
N PRO A 134 -25.71 -23.30 -20.75
CA PRO A 134 -24.39 -22.67 -20.75
C PRO A 134 -24.43 -21.15 -20.96
N GLY A 135 -25.45 -20.62 -21.65
CA GLY A 135 -25.58 -19.18 -21.88
C GLY A 135 -25.85 -18.41 -20.59
N MET A 136 -26.76 -18.91 -19.76
CA MET A 136 -27.06 -18.29 -18.46
C MET A 136 -25.87 -18.38 -17.48
N ILE A 137 -25.12 -19.48 -17.54
CA ILE A 137 -23.90 -19.65 -16.75
C ILE A 137 -22.84 -18.64 -17.20
N ALA A 138 -22.65 -18.47 -18.50
CA ALA A 138 -21.69 -17.50 -19.05
C ALA A 138 -22.02 -16.06 -18.64
N ASP A 139 -23.28 -15.64 -18.76
CA ASP A 139 -23.72 -14.29 -18.41
C ASP A 139 -23.55 -14.00 -16.92
N SER A 140 -23.96 -14.93 -16.05
CA SER A 140 -23.79 -14.77 -14.60
C SER A 140 -22.31 -14.73 -14.20
N THR A 141 -21.46 -15.53 -14.84
CA THR A 141 -20.01 -15.53 -14.60
C THR A 141 -19.36 -14.22 -15.08
N ARG A 142 -19.78 -13.69 -16.23
CA ARG A 142 -19.33 -12.40 -16.77
C ARG A 142 -19.69 -11.25 -15.83
N LEU A 143 -20.90 -11.26 -15.28
CA LEU A 143 -21.36 -10.27 -14.31
C LEU A 143 -20.56 -10.34 -13.01
N LYS A 144 -20.34 -11.55 -12.48
CA LYS A 144 -19.49 -11.78 -11.29
C LYS A 144 -18.08 -11.23 -11.48
N LYS A 145 -17.46 -11.49 -12.63
CA LYS A 145 -16.13 -10.94 -12.95
C LYS A 145 -16.14 -9.41 -12.95
N ARG A 146 -17.15 -8.79 -13.57
CA ARG A 146 -17.28 -7.32 -13.59
C ARG A 146 -17.41 -6.72 -12.19
N LEU A 147 -18.11 -7.39 -11.28
CA LEU A 147 -18.24 -6.96 -9.88
C LEU A 147 -16.94 -7.10 -9.08
N GLN A 148 -16.07 -8.05 -9.42
CA GLN A 148 -14.77 -8.21 -8.76
C GLN A 148 -13.73 -7.18 -9.22
N GLU A 149 -13.91 -6.60 -10.41
CA GLU A 149 -12.99 -5.63 -11.01
C GLU A 149 -13.35 -4.17 -10.65
N MET A 150 -14.53 -3.91 -10.08
CA MET A 150 -14.89 -2.63 -9.46
C MET A 150 -14.33 -2.53 -8.03
#